data_AF-A0A8E2VNE1-F1
#
_entry.id   AF-A0A8E2VNE1-F1
#
_cell.length_a   1.000
_cell.length_b   1.000
_cell.length_c   1.000
_cell.angle_alpha   90.00
_cell.angle_beta   90.00
_cell.angle_gamma   90.00
#
_symmetry.space_group_name_H-M   'P 1'
#
loop_
_entity.id
_entity.type
_entity.pdbx_description
1 polymer ?
#
loop_
_entity_poly.entity_id
_entity_poly.type
_entity_poly.pdbx_seq_one_letter_code
_entity_poly.pdbx_strand_id
1 'polypeptide(L)'
;MRHTLPLAPQFYVTAPQPCPYLPRRMERKLFTALQGDTAETLNDSLSKQGFRRSQNVLYRPACADCTACLSARIRVADFQPTRSQRKAQNRNSDLKRQASSPWATEEQYTLFRRYLDSRHADGGMADMDIFEFAAMIEETPVRSRVVEYTADPADGGRHRPLVAVCLTDILDDGLSMVYSFYEPERTKRSVGTHVILDHVEIAREAGLPYVYLGYWVPGSPKMGYKANFSALEIYKNDRWQDIGAPEDHQAETHPLSVAPIAEQVARIHLPDSRPTRD
;
A
#
# COMPACT_ATOMS: atom_id res chain seq x y z
N MET A 1 -38.63 10.25 -8.83
CA MET A 1 -37.24 9.80 -8.62
C MET A 1 -37.24 8.87 -7.41
N ARG A 2 -36.89 7.60 -7.57
CA ARG A 2 -36.70 6.70 -6.42
C ARG A 2 -35.33 7.04 -5.83
N HIS A 3 -35.33 7.79 -4.74
CA HIS A 3 -34.13 7.97 -3.92
C HIS A 3 -33.90 6.66 -3.18
N THR A 4 -33.14 5.75 -3.79
CA THR A 4 -32.56 4.64 -3.03
C THR A 4 -31.57 5.28 -2.06
N LEU A 5 -31.81 5.11 -0.75
CA LEU A 5 -30.84 5.55 0.26
C LEU A 5 -29.50 4.86 -0.05
N PRO A 6 -28.37 5.58 -0.02
CA PRO A 6 -27.07 4.94 -0.17
C PRO A 6 -26.95 3.86 0.91
N LEU A 7 -26.73 2.62 0.49
CA LEU A 7 -26.49 1.51 1.39
C LEU A 7 -25.22 1.82 2.19
N ALA A 8 -25.36 1.98 3.50
CA ALA A 8 -24.21 2.14 4.37
C ALA A 8 -23.24 0.96 4.16
N PRO A 9 -21.92 1.21 4.02
CA PRO A 9 -20.93 0.16 3.86
C PRO A 9 -21.05 -0.87 4.99
N GLN A 10 -21.12 -2.14 4.62
CA GLN A 10 -21.11 -3.25 5.58
C GLN A 10 -19.67 -3.65 5.87
N PHE A 11 -19.37 -3.88 7.15
CA PHE A 11 -18.05 -4.32 7.59
C PHE A 11 -18.10 -5.78 8.04
N TYR A 12 -17.12 -6.55 7.60
CA TYR A 12 -16.96 -7.96 7.93
C TYR A 12 -15.58 -8.19 8.54
N VAL A 13 -15.45 -9.26 9.31
CA VAL A 13 -14.15 -9.67 9.87
C VAL A 13 -13.81 -11.07 9.42
N THR A 14 -12.59 -11.27 8.92
CA THR A 14 -12.12 -12.59 8.51
C THR A 14 -11.96 -13.54 9.70
N ALA A 15 -11.99 -14.84 9.41
CA ALA A 15 -11.51 -15.85 10.35
C ALA A 15 -10.02 -15.63 10.67
N PRO A 16 -9.54 -16.04 11.85
CA PRO A 16 -8.12 -15.97 12.19
C PRO A 16 -7.28 -16.82 11.23
N GLN A 17 -6.16 -16.28 10.75
CA GLN A 17 -5.17 -16.97 9.91
C GLN A 17 -3.75 -16.70 10.44
N PRO A 18 -2.72 -17.52 10.12
CA PRO A 18 -1.35 -17.23 10.51
C PRO A 18 -0.90 -15.85 10.02
N CYS A 19 -0.27 -15.07 10.89
CA CYS A 19 0.21 -13.72 10.54
C CYS A 19 1.39 -13.82 9.56
N PRO A 20 1.35 -13.11 8.41
CA PRO A 20 2.41 -13.15 7.41
C PRO A 20 3.66 -12.34 7.82
N TYR A 21 3.55 -11.52 8.87
CA TYR A 21 4.60 -10.57 9.28
C TYR A 21 5.33 -10.98 10.56
N LEU A 22 4.63 -11.56 11.53
CA LEU A 22 5.14 -11.87 12.86
C LEU A 22 4.92 -13.36 13.16
N PRO A 23 5.98 -14.15 13.39
CA PRO A 23 5.86 -15.58 13.69
C PRO A 23 5.01 -15.84 14.93
N ARG A 24 4.26 -16.95 14.93
CA ARG A 24 3.41 -17.40 16.04
C ARG A 24 2.30 -16.40 16.42
N ARG A 25 1.91 -15.52 15.51
CA ARG A 25 0.77 -14.62 15.66
C ARG A 25 -0.32 -15.01 14.68
N MET A 26 -1.55 -14.62 15.00
CA MET A 26 -2.70 -14.75 14.12
C MET A 26 -3.13 -13.36 13.64
N GLU A 27 -3.52 -13.27 12.37
CA GLU A 27 -4.12 -12.08 11.78
C GLU A 27 -5.63 -12.24 11.58
N ARG A 28 -6.33 -11.11 11.65
CA ARG A 28 -7.70 -10.92 11.19
C ARG A 28 -7.77 -9.58 10.48
N LYS A 29 -8.68 -9.46 9.52
CA LYS A 29 -8.90 -8.23 8.76
C LYS A 29 -10.34 -7.80 8.92
N LEU A 30 -10.55 -6.52 9.25
CA LEU A 30 -11.82 -5.84 9.08
C LEU A 30 -11.85 -5.33 7.64
N PHE A 31 -12.91 -5.64 6.89
CA PHE A 31 -12.99 -5.25 5.48
C PHE A 31 -14.40 -4.83 5.07
N THR A 32 -14.48 -4.03 4.02
CA THR A 32 -15.72 -3.61 3.36
C THR A 32 -15.53 -3.63 1.84
N ALA A 33 -16.63 -3.83 1.11
CA ALA A 33 -16.62 -3.82 -0.34
C ALA A 33 -16.48 -2.39 -0.88
N LEU A 34 -15.79 -2.26 -2.01
CA LEU A 34 -15.58 -1.02 -2.73
C LEU A 34 -16.28 -1.11 -4.08
N GLN A 35 -17.48 -0.55 -4.18
CA GLN A 35 -18.37 -0.73 -5.32
C GLN A 35 -19.21 0.52 -5.58
N GLY A 36 -19.66 0.66 -6.83
CA GLY A 36 -20.58 1.72 -7.25
C GLY A 36 -19.96 3.11 -7.26
N ASP A 37 -20.81 4.11 -7.45
CA ASP A 37 -20.41 5.49 -7.71
C ASP A 37 -19.71 6.16 -6.52
N THR A 38 -19.86 5.62 -5.30
CA THR A 38 -19.24 6.14 -4.06
C THR A 38 -17.86 5.52 -3.77
N ALA A 39 -17.34 4.66 -4.66
CA ALA A 39 -16.11 3.93 -4.41
C ALA A 39 -14.89 4.84 -4.18
N GLU A 40 -14.72 5.89 -4.99
CA GLU A 40 -13.61 6.83 -4.84
C GLU A 40 -13.66 7.55 -3.49
N THR A 41 -14.80 8.16 -3.15
CA THR A 41 -14.97 8.89 -1.88
C THR A 41 -14.81 7.98 -0.66
N LEU A 42 -15.28 6.72 -0.73
CA LEU A 42 -15.09 5.75 0.34
C LEU A 42 -13.60 5.36 0.49
N ASN A 43 -12.90 5.16 -0.62
CA ASN A 43 -11.46 4.87 -0.62
C ASN A 43 -10.64 6.01 -0.01
N ASP A 44 -10.94 7.24 -0.39
CA ASP A 44 -10.27 8.43 0.16
C ASP A 44 -10.50 8.53 1.67
N SER A 45 -11.75 8.41 2.11
CA SER A 45 -12.12 8.52 3.53
C SER A 45 -11.47 7.42 4.39
N LEU A 46 -11.54 6.17 3.94
CA LEU A 46 -11.02 5.04 4.73
C LEU A 46 -9.50 4.94 4.67
N SER A 47 -8.85 5.31 3.56
CA SER A 47 -7.38 5.36 3.47
C SER A 47 -6.78 6.33 4.50
N LYS A 48 -7.44 7.47 4.72
CA LYS A 48 -7.09 8.43 5.80
C LYS A 48 -7.32 7.87 7.21
N GLN A 49 -8.05 6.77 7.34
CA GLN A 49 -8.33 6.07 8.60
C GLN A 49 -7.58 4.74 8.72
N GLY A 50 -6.48 4.61 7.96
CA GLY A 50 -5.57 3.49 8.04
C GLY A 50 -6.00 2.23 7.30
N PHE A 51 -7.06 2.29 6.48
CA PHE A 51 -7.40 1.20 5.56
C PHE A 51 -6.45 1.17 4.36
N ARG A 52 -6.38 0.01 3.72
CA ARG A 52 -5.73 -0.20 2.42
C ARG A 52 -6.68 -0.89 1.46
N ARG A 53 -6.51 -0.62 0.18
CA ARG A 53 -7.23 -1.31 -0.89
C ARG A 53 -6.54 -2.60 -1.30
N SER A 54 -7.34 -3.58 -1.69
CA SER A 54 -6.93 -4.74 -2.48
C SER A 54 -8.10 -5.08 -3.42
N GLN A 55 -7.89 -4.97 -4.73
CA GLN A 55 -8.97 -5.14 -5.73
C GLN A 55 -10.20 -4.29 -5.35
N ASN A 56 -11.36 -4.94 -5.21
CA ASN A 56 -12.66 -4.34 -4.91
C ASN A 56 -12.99 -4.32 -3.40
N VAL A 57 -11.98 -4.41 -2.51
CA VAL A 57 -12.19 -4.32 -1.05
C VAL A 57 -11.22 -3.35 -0.39
N LEU A 58 -11.67 -2.74 0.70
CA LEU A 58 -10.84 -2.00 1.65
C LEU A 58 -10.71 -2.81 2.92
N TYR A 59 -9.51 -2.87 3.48
CA TYR A 59 -9.25 -3.62 4.69
C TYR A 59 -8.30 -2.90 5.65
N ARG A 60 -8.48 -3.17 6.95
CA ARG A 60 -7.46 -2.90 7.97
C ARG A 60 -7.28 -4.10 8.90
N PRO A 61 -6.09 -4.30 9.46
CA PRO A 61 -5.85 -5.29 10.52
C PRO A 61 -6.80 -5.07 11.70
N ALA A 62 -7.36 -6.17 12.20
CA ALA A 62 -8.28 -6.20 13.35
C ALA A 62 -8.02 -7.45 14.20
N CYS A 63 -6.74 -7.73 14.46
CA CYS A 63 -6.28 -8.87 15.25
C CYS A 63 -6.81 -8.78 16.68
N ALA A 64 -7.11 -9.91 17.33
CA ALA A 64 -7.67 -9.92 18.68
C ALA A 64 -6.67 -9.43 19.75
N ASP A 65 -5.38 -9.78 19.60
CA ASP A 65 -4.36 -9.57 20.64
C ASP A 65 -3.12 -8.83 20.10
N CYS A 66 -3.29 -7.99 19.06
CA CYS A 66 -2.17 -7.32 18.39
C CYS A 66 -2.59 -6.05 17.65
N THR A 67 -1.85 -4.97 17.84
CA THR A 67 -2.00 -3.68 17.12
C THR A 67 -0.76 -3.29 16.30
N ALA A 68 0.13 -4.24 16.01
CA ALA A 68 1.45 -3.96 15.42
C ALA A 68 1.39 -3.43 13.97
N CYS A 69 0.34 -3.72 13.21
CA CYS A 69 0.25 -3.29 11.82
C CYS A 69 -0.25 -1.84 11.75
N LEU A 70 0.68 -0.91 11.51
CA LEU A 70 0.42 0.52 11.50
C LEU A 70 0.42 1.03 10.06
N SER A 71 -0.68 1.63 9.58
CA SER A 71 -0.68 2.24 8.24
C SER A 71 0.32 3.37 8.20
N ALA A 72 1.11 3.48 7.14
CA ALA A 72 2.24 4.40 7.03
C ALA A 72 2.17 5.24 5.76
N ARG A 73 2.48 6.52 5.87
CA ARG A 73 2.57 7.46 4.75
C ARG A 73 3.73 8.42 4.92
N ILE A 74 4.29 8.91 3.83
CA ILE A 74 5.34 9.95 3.83
C ILE A 74 4.68 11.31 3.64
N ARG A 75 5.01 12.31 4.48
CA ARG A 75 4.73 13.72 4.19
C ARG A 75 5.67 14.23 3.11
N VAL A 76 5.14 14.55 1.93
CA VAL A 76 5.92 14.89 0.73
C VAL A 76 6.70 16.20 0.91
N ALA A 77 6.09 17.19 1.57
CA ALA A 77 6.70 18.50 1.80
C ALA A 77 7.96 18.44 2.69
N ASP A 78 7.97 17.52 3.65
CA ASP A 78 9.04 17.39 4.65
C ASP A 78 10.08 16.32 4.27
N PHE A 79 9.82 15.54 3.22
CA PHE A 79 10.65 14.41 2.86
C PHE A 79 12.05 14.84 2.40
N GLN A 80 13.07 14.27 3.04
CA GLN A 80 14.47 14.47 2.66
C GLN A 80 15.18 13.13 2.48
N PRO A 81 15.71 12.82 1.27
CA PRO A 81 16.39 11.56 1.04
C PRO A 81 17.74 11.53 1.77
N THR A 82 17.99 10.44 2.48
CA THR A 82 19.28 10.13 3.12
C THR A 82 20.38 9.91 2.08
N ARG A 83 21.65 9.89 2.52
CA ARG A 83 22.80 9.65 1.62
C ARG A 83 22.67 8.33 0.84
N SER A 84 22.18 7.26 1.48
CA SER A 84 21.97 5.96 0.83
C SER A 84 20.81 6.00 -0.17
N GLN A 85 19.72 6.70 0.14
CA GLN A 85 18.59 6.92 -0.76
C GLN A 85 18.99 7.75 -1.99
N ARG A 86 19.77 8.82 -1.82
CA ARG A 86 20.33 9.59 -2.94
C ARG A 86 21.23 8.73 -3.83
N LYS A 87 22.04 7.84 -3.23
CA LYS A 87 22.84 6.88 -3.98
C LYS A 87 21.97 5.88 -4.76
N ALA A 88 20.85 5.44 -4.18
CA ALA A 88 19.88 4.60 -4.89
C ALA A 88 19.24 5.34 -6.07
N GLN A 89 18.83 6.60 -5.92
CA GLN A 89 18.35 7.43 -7.03
C GLN A 89 19.39 7.52 -8.16
N ASN A 90 20.63 7.87 -7.84
CA ASN A 90 21.69 8.01 -8.84
C ASN A 90 22.01 6.71 -9.57
N ARG A 91 21.91 5.55 -8.91
CA ARG A 91 22.12 4.23 -9.54
C ARG A 91 21.01 3.82 -10.50
N ASN A 92 19.89 4.52 -10.49
CA ASN A 92 18.70 4.23 -11.30
C ASN A 92 18.31 5.42 -12.19
N SER A 93 19.19 6.39 -12.38
CA SER A 93 18.90 7.59 -13.20
C SER A 93 18.69 7.30 -14.70
N ASP A 94 19.12 6.13 -15.17
CA ASP A 94 18.86 5.58 -16.50
C ASP A 94 17.45 4.98 -16.67
N LEU A 95 16.72 4.75 -15.56
CA LEU A 95 15.36 4.22 -15.65
C LEU A 95 14.41 5.31 -16.16
N LYS A 96 13.58 4.94 -17.13
CA LYS A 96 12.49 5.80 -17.61
C LYS A 96 11.18 5.37 -16.98
N ARG A 97 10.54 6.31 -16.29
CA ARG A 97 9.19 6.23 -15.73
C ARG A 97 8.15 6.39 -16.83
N GLN A 98 7.13 5.54 -16.83
CA GLN A 98 5.93 5.70 -17.66
C GLN A 98 4.69 5.35 -16.82
N ALA A 99 3.74 6.27 -16.72
CA ALA A 99 2.46 6.02 -16.07
C ALA A 99 1.38 5.74 -17.14
N SER A 100 0.62 4.67 -16.96
CA SER A 100 -0.44 4.23 -17.87
C SER A 100 -1.69 3.80 -17.12
N SER A 101 -2.77 3.56 -17.86
CA SER A 101 -3.96 2.89 -17.32
C SER A 101 -3.59 1.51 -16.78
N PRO A 102 -4.29 1.02 -15.74
CA PRO A 102 -4.02 -0.28 -15.16
C PRO A 102 -4.48 -1.40 -16.09
N TRP A 103 -3.58 -1.77 -17.01
CA TRP A 103 -3.75 -2.86 -17.96
C TRP A 103 -2.64 -3.87 -17.73
N ALA A 104 -3.01 -5.13 -17.53
CA ALA A 104 -2.04 -6.19 -17.28
C ALA A 104 -1.35 -6.59 -18.58
N THR A 105 -0.03 -6.77 -18.52
CA THR A 105 0.75 -7.26 -19.66
C THR A 105 1.51 -8.53 -19.30
N GLU A 106 1.84 -9.32 -20.32
CA GLU A 106 2.64 -10.54 -20.15
C GLU A 106 4.05 -10.22 -19.62
N GLU A 107 4.65 -9.09 -20.02
CA GLU A 107 5.95 -8.64 -19.52
C GLU A 107 5.89 -8.31 -18.02
N GLN A 108 4.83 -7.61 -17.59
CA GLN A 108 4.58 -7.35 -16.16
C GLN A 108 4.39 -8.67 -15.39
N TYR A 109 3.58 -9.59 -15.89
CA TYR A 109 3.36 -10.89 -15.24
C TYR A 109 4.65 -11.71 -15.13
N THR A 110 5.49 -11.70 -16.17
CA THR A 110 6.78 -12.38 -16.16
C THR A 110 7.71 -11.80 -15.09
N LEU A 111 7.79 -10.47 -14.99
CA LEU A 111 8.56 -9.80 -13.94
C LEU A 111 8.00 -10.10 -12.54
N PHE A 112 6.67 -10.11 -12.41
CA PHE A 112 5.96 -10.43 -11.18
C PHE A 112 6.30 -11.85 -10.67
N ARG A 113 6.26 -12.86 -11.55
CA ARG A 113 6.66 -14.24 -11.22
C ARG A 113 8.10 -14.30 -10.70
N ARG A 114 9.06 -13.72 -11.43
CA ARG A 114 10.48 -13.68 -10.99
C ARG A 114 10.62 -13.03 -9.63
N TYR A 115 9.91 -11.93 -9.38
CA TYR A 115 9.94 -11.22 -8.11
C TYR A 115 9.40 -12.08 -6.96
N LEU A 116 8.26 -12.75 -7.16
CA LEU A 116 7.67 -13.64 -6.16
C LEU A 116 8.56 -14.84 -5.85
N ASP A 117 9.06 -15.54 -6.87
CA ASP A 117 9.92 -16.72 -6.68
C ASP A 117 11.19 -16.37 -5.88
N SER A 118 11.70 -15.14 -6.02
CA SER A 118 12.87 -14.67 -5.27
C SER A 118 12.56 -14.17 -3.85
N ARG A 119 11.47 -13.42 -3.64
CA ARG A 119 11.21 -12.70 -2.38
C ARG A 119 10.09 -13.28 -1.53
N HIS A 120 9.22 -14.09 -2.13
CA HIS A 120 7.95 -14.53 -1.58
C HIS A 120 7.60 -15.98 -1.95
N ALA A 121 8.60 -16.86 -2.09
CA ALA A 121 8.39 -18.26 -2.46
C ALA A 121 7.34 -18.99 -1.58
N ASP A 122 7.25 -18.65 -0.28
CA ASP A 122 6.30 -19.23 0.67
C ASP A 122 5.08 -18.33 0.97
N GLY A 123 4.86 -17.27 0.18
CA GLY A 123 3.76 -16.32 0.40
C GLY A 123 2.48 -16.74 -0.32
N GLY A 124 1.31 -16.39 0.20
CA GLY A 124 0.02 -16.74 -0.42
C GLY A 124 -0.25 -16.16 -1.82
N MET A 125 0.69 -15.39 -2.38
CA MET A 125 0.65 -14.92 -3.77
C MET A 125 1.53 -15.74 -4.72
N ALA A 126 2.36 -16.66 -4.19
CA ALA A 126 3.33 -17.45 -4.95
C ALA A 126 2.69 -18.35 -6.00
N ASP A 127 1.43 -18.75 -5.77
CA ASP A 127 0.67 -19.62 -6.66
C ASP A 127 -0.26 -18.87 -7.61
N MET A 128 -0.23 -17.52 -7.60
CA MET A 128 -1.15 -16.75 -8.45
C MET A 128 -0.84 -16.95 -9.94
N ASP A 129 -1.91 -17.19 -10.69
CA ASP A 129 -1.86 -17.30 -12.15
C ASP A 129 -1.98 -15.94 -12.86
N ILE A 130 -1.95 -15.96 -14.20
CA ILE A 130 -2.02 -14.74 -15.01
C ILE A 130 -3.39 -14.06 -14.93
N PHE A 131 -4.48 -14.80 -14.71
CA PHE A 131 -5.82 -14.24 -14.60
C PHE A 131 -6.01 -13.56 -13.25
N GLU A 132 -5.50 -14.15 -12.17
CA GLU A 132 -5.49 -13.54 -10.85
C GLU A 132 -4.59 -12.29 -10.81
N PHE A 133 -3.44 -12.34 -11.49
CA PHE A 133 -2.59 -11.17 -11.70
C PHE A 133 -3.33 -10.07 -12.48
N ALA A 134 -4.00 -10.41 -13.58
CA ALA A 134 -4.76 -9.46 -14.37
C ALA A 134 -5.89 -8.84 -13.53
N ALA A 135 -6.64 -9.63 -12.77
CA ALA A 135 -7.66 -9.12 -11.87
C ALA A 135 -7.07 -8.17 -10.80
N MET A 136 -5.91 -8.49 -10.23
CA MET A 136 -5.22 -7.59 -9.28
C MET A 136 -4.88 -6.22 -9.89
N ILE A 137 -4.46 -6.19 -11.16
CA ILE A 137 -4.09 -4.96 -11.86
C ILE A 137 -5.34 -4.20 -12.34
N GLU A 138 -6.24 -4.87 -13.04
CA GLU A 138 -7.29 -4.27 -13.85
C GLU A 138 -8.59 -3.99 -13.07
N GLU A 139 -8.91 -4.81 -12.05
CA GLU A 139 -10.13 -4.62 -11.26
C GLU A 139 -9.94 -3.51 -10.22
N THR A 140 -10.12 -2.28 -10.68
CA THR A 140 -10.03 -1.08 -9.85
C THR A 140 -11.34 -0.27 -9.89
N PRO A 141 -12.09 -0.20 -8.78
CA PRO A 141 -13.29 0.64 -8.70
C PRO A 141 -12.95 2.11 -8.42
N VAL A 142 -11.66 2.46 -8.41
CA VAL A 142 -11.13 3.80 -8.13
C VAL A 142 -10.12 4.21 -9.19
N ARG A 143 -9.73 5.49 -9.17
CA ARG A 143 -8.68 6.01 -10.04
C ARG A 143 -7.31 5.40 -9.71
N SER A 144 -6.91 4.43 -10.52
CA SER A 144 -5.59 3.79 -10.44
C SER A 144 -4.72 4.06 -11.66
N ARG A 145 -3.41 3.94 -11.48
CA ARG A 145 -2.39 3.95 -12.55
C ARG A 145 -1.40 2.83 -12.32
N VAL A 146 -0.82 2.34 -13.41
CA VAL A 146 0.37 1.50 -13.37
C VAL A 146 1.56 2.37 -13.76
N VAL A 147 2.58 2.40 -12.91
CA VAL A 147 3.84 3.12 -13.15
C VAL A 147 4.94 2.11 -13.44
N GLU A 148 5.40 2.09 -14.67
CA GLU A 148 6.45 1.21 -15.19
C GLU A 148 7.80 1.94 -15.23
N TYR A 149 8.87 1.21 -14.95
CA TYR A 149 10.24 1.70 -15.00
C TYR A 149 11.04 0.81 -15.96
N THR A 150 11.55 1.39 -17.04
CA THR A 150 12.28 0.65 -18.08
C THR A 150 13.73 1.14 -18.20
N ALA A 151 14.68 0.21 -18.29
CA ALA A 151 16.09 0.55 -18.51
C ALA A 151 16.39 0.78 -19.99
N ASP A 152 17.53 1.41 -20.28
CA ASP A 152 18.03 1.45 -21.64
C ASP A 152 18.38 0.03 -22.15
N PRO A 153 18.11 -0.29 -23.43
CA PRO A 153 18.46 -1.57 -24.02
C PRO A 153 19.99 -1.78 -23.99
N ALA A 154 20.43 -2.94 -23.49
CA ALA A 154 21.87 -3.23 -23.34
C ALA A 154 22.58 -3.46 -24.68
N ASP A 155 21.83 -3.84 -25.72
CA ASP A 155 22.30 -4.21 -27.05
C ASP A 155 22.05 -3.12 -28.11
N GLY A 156 21.57 -1.93 -27.70
CA GLY A 156 21.16 -0.89 -28.63
C GLY A 156 19.87 -1.22 -29.40
N GLY A 157 19.14 -2.26 -29.00
CA GLY A 157 17.84 -2.61 -29.53
C GLY A 157 16.76 -1.55 -29.27
N ARG A 158 15.55 -1.77 -29.77
CA ARG A 158 14.41 -0.84 -29.55
C ARG A 158 13.63 -1.16 -28.27
N HIS A 159 13.67 -2.40 -27.80
CA HIS A 159 12.88 -2.85 -26.67
C HIS A 159 13.58 -2.51 -25.35
N ARG A 160 12.92 -1.70 -24.52
CA ARG A 160 13.42 -1.28 -23.22
C ARG A 160 12.97 -2.30 -22.17
N PRO A 161 13.87 -3.02 -21.50
CA PRO A 161 13.47 -4.06 -20.55
C PRO A 161 12.77 -3.43 -19.32
N LEU A 162 11.63 -4.03 -18.93
CA LEU A 162 10.90 -3.66 -17.72
C LEU A 162 11.68 -4.05 -16.46
N VAL A 163 11.89 -3.08 -15.57
CA VAL A 163 12.69 -3.22 -14.34
C VAL A 163 11.83 -3.16 -13.08
N ALA A 164 10.78 -2.35 -13.07
CA ALA A 164 9.85 -2.26 -11.95
C ALA A 164 8.48 -1.82 -12.41
N VAL A 165 7.46 -2.17 -11.61
CA VAL A 165 6.07 -1.81 -11.82
C VAL A 165 5.45 -1.49 -10.46
N CYS A 166 4.68 -0.41 -10.40
CA CYS A 166 3.88 -0.03 -9.24
C CYS A 166 2.42 0.15 -9.64
N LEU A 167 1.52 -0.59 -9.00
CA LEU A 167 0.08 -0.30 -9.03
C LEU A 167 -0.21 0.74 -7.95
N THR A 168 -0.74 1.89 -8.37
CA THR A 168 -0.87 3.07 -7.53
C THR A 168 -2.27 3.67 -7.64
N ASP A 169 -2.94 3.86 -6.51
CA ASP A 169 -4.18 4.63 -6.44
C ASP A 169 -3.87 6.10 -6.33
N ILE A 170 -4.68 6.92 -6.99
CA ILE A 170 -4.65 8.38 -6.87
C ILE A 170 -5.79 8.75 -5.91
N LEU A 171 -5.42 9.14 -4.69
CA LEU A 171 -6.33 9.63 -3.67
C LEU A 171 -6.47 11.16 -3.78
N ASP A 172 -7.45 11.73 -3.10
CA ASP A 172 -7.61 13.18 -3.01
C ASP A 172 -6.45 13.90 -2.29
N ASP A 173 -5.71 13.20 -1.42
CA ASP A 173 -4.59 13.74 -0.63
C ASP A 173 -3.25 13.03 -0.88
N GLY A 174 -3.16 12.11 -1.84
CA GLY A 174 -1.92 11.35 -2.00
C GLY A 174 -1.91 10.28 -3.07
N LEU A 175 -0.75 9.63 -3.18
CA LEU A 175 -0.59 8.40 -3.95
C LEU A 175 -0.55 7.22 -2.99
N SER A 176 -1.36 6.18 -3.22
CA SER A 176 -1.29 4.94 -2.45
C SER A 176 -0.63 3.85 -3.26
N MET A 177 0.55 3.42 -2.84
CA MET A 177 1.25 2.29 -3.46
C MET A 177 0.57 1.00 -3.03
N VAL A 178 -0.34 0.50 -3.86
CA VAL A 178 -1.13 -0.71 -3.61
C VAL A 178 -0.20 -1.91 -3.63
N TYR A 179 0.55 -2.06 -4.72
CA TYR A 179 1.49 -3.14 -4.90
C TYR A 179 2.67 -2.72 -5.79
N SER A 180 3.85 -3.26 -5.54
CA SER A 180 5.05 -2.99 -6.35
C SER A 180 5.91 -4.25 -6.47
N PHE A 181 6.39 -4.52 -7.68
CA PHE A 181 7.32 -5.60 -7.97
C PHE A 181 8.42 -5.10 -8.91
N TYR A 182 9.59 -5.72 -8.82
CA TYR A 182 10.79 -5.25 -9.51
C TYR A 182 11.79 -6.36 -9.71
N GLU A 183 12.79 -6.12 -10.56
CA GLU A 183 13.81 -7.10 -10.91
C GLU A 183 14.66 -7.49 -9.68
N PRO A 184 14.50 -8.72 -9.14
CA PRO A 184 15.15 -9.11 -7.88
C PRO A 184 16.68 -9.19 -7.99
N GLU A 185 17.24 -9.50 -9.16
CA GLU A 185 18.69 -9.68 -9.34
C GLU A 185 19.47 -8.35 -9.25
N ARG A 186 18.78 -7.21 -9.42
CA ARG A 186 19.38 -5.86 -9.35
C ARG A 186 19.49 -5.34 -7.90
N THR A 187 19.79 -6.20 -6.94
CA THR A 187 19.85 -5.86 -5.49
C THR A 187 20.74 -4.65 -5.19
N LYS A 188 21.92 -4.56 -5.83
CA LYS A 188 22.88 -3.45 -5.65
C LYS A 188 22.32 -2.09 -6.07
N ARG A 189 21.27 -2.05 -6.91
CA ARG A 189 20.63 -0.81 -7.35
C ARG A 189 19.58 -0.30 -6.37
N SER A 190 19.09 -1.15 -5.46
CA SER A 190 18.02 -0.80 -4.52
C SER A 190 16.75 -0.28 -5.24
N VAL A 191 16.33 -0.99 -6.29
CA VAL A 191 15.18 -0.60 -7.15
C VAL A 191 13.91 -0.36 -6.33
N GLY A 192 13.60 -1.23 -5.36
CA GLY A 192 12.44 -1.04 -4.47
C GLY A 192 12.49 0.26 -3.66
N THR A 193 13.67 0.71 -3.24
CA THR A 193 13.83 2.03 -2.60
C THR A 193 13.67 3.14 -3.63
N HIS A 194 14.23 2.99 -4.81
CA HIS A 194 14.15 3.98 -5.88
C HIS A 194 12.70 4.27 -6.29
N VAL A 195 11.86 3.25 -6.50
CA VAL A 195 10.46 3.48 -6.91
C VAL A 195 9.64 4.21 -5.86
N ILE A 196 9.94 4.02 -4.56
CA ILE A 196 9.30 4.81 -3.48
C ILE A 196 9.76 6.27 -3.55
N LEU A 197 11.07 6.50 -3.74
CA LEU A 197 11.61 7.85 -3.87
C LEU A 197 11.05 8.58 -5.10
N ASP A 198 10.87 7.87 -6.20
CA ASP A 198 10.23 8.41 -7.40
C ASP A 198 8.74 8.70 -7.15
N HIS A 199 8.00 7.85 -6.42
CA HIS A 199 6.61 8.15 -6.04
C HIS A 199 6.48 9.41 -5.18
N VAL A 200 7.46 9.71 -4.32
CA VAL A 200 7.50 11.00 -3.62
C VAL A 200 7.68 12.17 -4.60
N GLU A 201 8.46 11.99 -5.66
CA GLU A 201 8.59 13.01 -6.71
C GLU A 201 7.32 13.12 -7.56
N ILE A 202 6.67 12.02 -7.96
CA ILE A 202 5.38 12.04 -8.66
C ILE A 202 4.33 12.79 -7.82
N ALA A 203 4.26 12.51 -6.52
CA ALA A 203 3.33 13.21 -5.63
C ALA A 203 3.66 14.71 -5.53
N ARG A 204 4.95 15.07 -5.49
CA ARG A 204 5.41 16.46 -5.50
C ARG A 204 5.05 17.19 -6.79
N GLU A 205 5.29 16.58 -7.94
CA GLU A 205 4.90 17.08 -9.27
C GLU A 205 3.38 17.31 -9.36
N ALA A 206 2.59 16.42 -8.74
CA ALA A 206 1.13 16.49 -8.71
C ALA A 206 0.55 17.42 -7.62
N GLY A 207 1.38 18.01 -6.75
CA GLY A 207 0.93 18.82 -5.62
C GLY A 207 0.21 18.02 -4.53
N LEU A 208 0.43 16.71 -4.45
CA LEU A 208 -0.19 15.83 -3.46
C LEU A 208 0.66 15.75 -2.18
N PRO A 209 0.06 15.90 -0.98
CA PRO A 209 0.81 16.00 0.27
C PRO A 209 1.37 14.66 0.79
N TYR A 210 0.82 13.52 0.36
CA TYR A 210 1.19 12.22 0.94
C TYR A 210 1.52 11.13 -0.09
N VAL A 211 2.39 10.20 0.32
CA VAL A 211 2.56 8.89 -0.33
C VAL A 211 2.31 7.78 0.69
N TYR A 212 1.23 7.01 0.52
CA TYR A 212 0.88 5.89 1.38
C TYR A 212 1.68 4.64 0.99
N LEU A 213 2.43 4.09 1.95
CA LEU A 213 3.28 2.91 1.77
C LEU A 213 2.63 1.62 2.29
N GLY A 214 1.40 1.73 2.77
CA GLY A 214 0.70 0.64 3.44
C GLY A 214 1.21 0.40 4.85
N TYR A 215 1.16 -0.86 5.31
CA TYR A 215 1.52 -1.15 6.69
C TYR A 215 3.03 -1.16 6.91
N TRP A 216 3.46 -0.42 7.92
CA TRP A 216 4.69 -0.68 8.65
C TRP A 216 4.37 -1.61 9.83
N VAL A 217 5.21 -2.62 10.04
CA VAL A 217 5.01 -3.62 11.10
C VAL A 217 6.32 -3.73 11.88
N PRO A 218 6.37 -3.21 13.13
CA PRO A 218 7.54 -3.34 13.99
C PRO A 218 7.94 -4.80 14.17
N GLY A 219 9.24 -5.08 14.10
CA GLY A 219 9.78 -6.44 14.22
C GLY A 219 9.58 -7.33 12.99
N SER A 220 8.94 -6.85 11.91
CA SER A 220 8.84 -7.61 10.66
C SER A 220 10.03 -7.33 9.73
N PRO A 221 10.83 -8.35 9.35
CA PRO A 221 11.93 -8.17 8.39
C PRO A 221 11.45 -7.66 7.02
N LYS A 222 10.23 -8.02 6.63
CA LYS A 222 9.63 -7.66 5.33
C LYS A 222 9.17 -6.19 5.30
N MET A 223 8.72 -5.66 6.44
CA MET A 223 8.09 -4.33 6.50
C MET A 223 8.92 -3.27 7.23
N GLY A 224 9.98 -3.66 7.94
CA GLY A 224 10.80 -2.75 8.73
C GLY A 224 11.49 -1.63 7.93
N TYR A 225 11.75 -1.86 6.64
CA TYR A 225 12.47 -0.89 5.81
C TYR A 225 11.77 0.48 5.67
N LYS A 226 10.44 0.54 5.85
CA LYS A 226 9.64 1.78 5.69
C LYS A 226 10.01 2.85 6.70
N ALA A 227 10.42 2.45 7.91
CA ALA A 227 10.89 3.37 8.94
C ALA A 227 12.17 4.14 8.55
N ASN A 228 12.86 3.74 7.48
CA ASN A 228 14.06 4.44 7.00
C ASN A 228 13.76 5.61 6.05
N PHE A 229 12.48 5.85 5.72
CA PHE A 229 12.07 7.04 4.98
C PHE A 229 11.79 8.17 5.97
N SER A 230 12.39 9.34 5.74
CA SER A 230 12.14 10.52 6.58
C SER A 230 10.70 11.01 6.43
N ALA A 231 10.22 11.82 7.38
CA ALA A 231 8.87 12.36 7.39
C ALA A 231 7.76 11.28 7.27
N LEU A 232 8.03 10.08 7.79
CA LEU A 232 7.06 9.01 7.84
C LEU A 232 6.09 9.23 9.00
N GLU A 233 4.81 9.20 8.68
CA GLU A 233 3.72 9.15 9.64
C GLU A 233 3.15 7.74 9.72
N ILE A 234 2.66 7.40 10.90
CA ILE A 234 1.90 6.19 11.17
C ILE A 234 0.49 6.53 11.65
N TYR A 235 -0.48 5.70 11.31
CA TYR A 235 -1.82 5.75 11.86
C TYR A 235 -1.89 4.89 13.12
N LYS A 236 -1.96 5.54 14.29
CA LYS A 236 -1.99 4.90 15.61
C LYS A 236 -2.95 5.67 16.52
N ASN A 237 -3.78 4.95 17.28
CA ASN A 237 -4.77 5.53 18.19
C ASN A 237 -5.71 6.53 17.49
N ASP A 238 -6.23 6.12 16.32
CA ASP A 238 -7.16 6.89 15.49
C ASP A 238 -6.62 8.25 15.00
N ARG A 239 -5.29 8.40 14.94
CA ARG A 239 -4.61 9.63 14.50
C ARG A 239 -3.35 9.32 13.69
N TRP A 240 -3.10 10.18 12.70
CA TRP A 240 -1.79 10.27 12.06
C TRP A 240 -0.83 11.00 12.99
N GLN A 241 0.36 10.45 13.16
CA GLN A 241 1.44 11.04 13.94
C GLN A 241 2.79 10.66 13.33
N ASP A 242 3.80 11.49 13.57
CA ASP A 242 5.18 11.16 13.21
C ASP A 242 5.58 9.80 13.84
N ILE A 243 6.33 8.98 13.11
CA ILE A 243 6.80 7.70 13.63
C ILE A 243 7.72 7.89 14.86
N GLY A 244 8.40 9.03 15.02
CA GLY A 244 9.35 9.21 16.11
C GLY A 244 10.47 8.15 16.06
N ALA A 245 10.85 7.61 17.22
CA ALA A 245 11.81 6.50 17.27
C ALA A 245 11.09 5.17 16.96
N PRO A 246 11.44 4.46 15.87
CA PRO A 246 10.76 3.22 15.50
C PRO A 246 10.78 2.13 16.59
N GLU A 247 11.82 2.11 17.42
CA GLU A 247 11.97 1.21 18.57
C GLU A 247 10.93 1.41 19.68
N ASP A 248 10.29 2.58 19.76
CA ASP A 248 9.25 2.88 20.74
C ASP A 248 7.92 2.19 20.41
N HIS A 249 7.73 1.78 19.14
CA HIS A 249 6.53 1.05 18.72
C HIS A 249 6.78 -0.44 18.83
N GLN A 250 6.80 -0.95 20.06
CA GLN A 250 6.75 -2.39 20.26
C GLN A 250 5.34 -2.90 19.92
N ALA A 251 5.24 -4.15 19.47
CA ALA A 251 3.94 -4.78 19.30
C ALA A 251 3.24 -4.83 20.66
N GLU A 252 2.27 -3.95 20.90
CA GLU A 252 1.40 -4.05 22.06
C GLU A 252 0.56 -5.32 21.90
N THR A 253 0.77 -6.28 22.80
CA THR A 253 0.24 -7.64 22.65
C THR A 253 -0.65 -8.04 23.80
N HIS A 254 -1.39 -7.07 24.34
CA HIS A 254 -2.32 -7.30 25.43
C HIS A 254 -3.76 -7.32 24.90
N PRO A 255 -4.64 -8.24 25.32
CA PRO A 255 -6.04 -8.28 24.88
C PRO A 255 -6.80 -6.97 25.17
N LEU A 256 -6.43 -6.27 26.25
CA LEU A 256 -6.99 -4.94 26.59
C LEU A 256 -6.44 -3.80 25.73
N SER A 257 -5.38 -4.04 24.94
CA SER A 257 -4.86 -3.05 23.98
C SER A 257 -5.72 -2.99 22.71
N VAL A 258 -6.71 -3.88 22.54
CA VAL A 258 -7.56 -3.94 21.35
C VAL A 258 -9.01 -3.67 21.74
N ALA A 259 -9.59 -2.59 21.20
CA ALA A 259 -11.01 -2.31 21.36
C ALA A 259 -11.86 -3.41 20.69
N PRO A 260 -13.06 -3.74 21.21
CA PRO A 260 -13.99 -4.65 20.54
C PRO A 260 -14.29 -4.22 19.11
N ILE A 261 -14.53 -5.18 18.21
CA ILE A 261 -14.80 -4.90 16.79
C ILE A 261 -15.96 -3.91 16.60
N ALA A 262 -17.02 -4.03 17.38
CA ALA A 262 -18.17 -3.12 17.30
C ALA A 262 -17.75 -1.66 17.59
N GLU A 263 -16.89 -1.44 18.57
CA GLU A 263 -16.35 -0.13 18.90
C GLU A 263 -15.40 0.38 17.80
N GLN A 264 -14.55 -0.50 17.28
CA GLN A 264 -13.67 -0.15 16.15
C GLN A 264 -14.46 0.30 14.91
N VAL A 265 -15.60 -0.34 14.61
CA VAL A 265 -16.48 0.04 13.50
C VAL A 265 -17.22 1.35 13.80
N ALA A 266 -17.70 1.53 15.03
CA ALA A 266 -18.41 2.75 15.45
C ALA A 266 -17.54 4.02 15.36
N ARG A 267 -16.20 3.89 15.45
CA ARG A 267 -15.24 4.99 15.28
C ARG A 267 -14.91 5.34 13.83
N ILE A 268 -15.41 4.58 12.85
CA ILE A 268 -15.15 4.85 11.44
C ILE A 268 -16.03 6.01 10.97
N HIS A 269 -15.39 7.02 10.41
CA HIS A 269 -16.05 8.15 9.77
C HIS A 269 -16.34 7.78 8.32
N LEU A 270 -17.63 7.64 7.98
CA LEU A 270 -18.05 7.34 6.62
C LEU A 270 -18.27 8.65 5.84
N PRO A 271 -18.01 8.66 4.52
CA PRO A 271 -18.40 9.79 3.70
C PRO A 271 -19.93 9.99 3.80
N ASP A 272 -20.37 11.25 3.91
CA ASP A 272 -21.77 11.66 4.02
C ASP A 272 -22.56 11.22 5.28
N SER A 273 -21.90 10.69 6.32
CA SER A 273 -22.55 10.54 7.62
C SER A 273 -22.78 11.91 8.25
N ARG A 274 -24.01 12.44 8.19
CA ARG A 274 -24.42 13.55 9.06
C ARG A 274 -24.18 13.10 10.51
N PRO A 275 -23.51 13.90 11.36
CA PRO A 275 -23.43 13.57 12.78
C PRO A 275 -24.86 13.45 13.32
N THR A 276 -25.17 12.34 13.97
CA THR A 276 -26.35 12.25 14.82
C THR A 276 -26.21 13.33 15.88
N ARG A 277 -27.01 14.39 15.77
CA ARG A 277 -27.13 15.39 16.84
C ARG A 277 -27.72 14.65 18.04
N ASP A 278 -27.01 14.70 19.16
CA ASP A 278 -27.49 14.32 20.49
C ASP A 278 -28.81 15.03 20.83
#